data_AF-A0A2D7YQK4-F1
#
_entry.id   AF-A0A2D7YQK4-F1
#
_cell.length_a   1.000
_cell.length_b   1.000
_cell.length_c   1.000
_cell.angle_alpha   90.00
_cell.angle_beta   90.00
_cell.angle_gamma   90.00
#
_symmetry.space_group_name_H-M   'P 1'
#
loop_
_entity.id
_entity.type
_entity.pdbx_description
1 polymer ?
#
loop_
_entity_poly.entity_id
_entity_poly.type
_entity_poly.pdbx_seq_one_letter_code
_entity_poly.pdbx_strand_id
1 'polypeptide(L)'
;MKRLLITCITITLLLTGCTAQLGYRFADTFIEWQLDDYVELNDDQQQQVSTVIDELHVWHAQNELPKYREELAQLRTKIAENTLVYDDIDRVENKLWDFWSTVQQRVAEHADLLQQLSASQRKALIDAMQSKLEEQREEEQEEAQ
;
A
#
# COMPACT_ATOMS: atom_id res chain seq x y z
N MET A 1 -11.61 6.40 38.96
CA MET A 1 -11.74 7.16 37.69
C MET A 1 -10.42 7.78 37.23
N LYS A 2 -9.77 8.69 37.98
CA LYS A 2 -8.48 9.31 37.58
C LYS A 2 -7.34 8.30 37.29
N ARG A 3 -7.23 7.22 38.08
CA ARG A 3 -6.25 6.14 37.84
C ARG A 3 -6.51 5.37 36.53
N LEU A 4 -7.77 5.07 36.22
CA LEU A 4 -8.16 4.44 34.96
C LEU A 4 -7.90 5.37 33.76
N LEU A 5 -8.15 6.67 33.93
CA LEU A 5 -7.87 7.69 32.91
C LEU A 5 -6.37 7.80 32.62
N ILE A 6 -5.52 7.80 33.66
CA ILE A 6 -4.06 7.80 33.50
C ILE A 6 -3.61 6.50 32.83
N THR A 7 -4.11 5.33 33.25
CA THR A 7 -3.79 4.05 32.61
C THR A 7 -4.21 4.03 31.14
N CYS A 8 -5.41 4.51 30.80
CA CYS A 8 -5.87 4.60 29.40
C CYS A 8 -4.98 5.54 28.57
N ILE A 9 -4.62 6.71 29.11
CA ILE A 9 -3.73 7.67 28.41
C ILE A 9 -2.34 7.08 28.19
N THR A 10 -1.78 6.39 29.19
CA THR A 10 -0.48 5.73 29.04
C THR A 10 -0.54 4.61 28.01
N ILE A 11 -1.64 3.82 27.98
CA ILE A 11 -1.84 2.76 26.99
C ILE A 11 -1.99 3.34 25.58
N THR A 12 -2.77 4.41 25.39
CA THR A 12 -2.88 5.05 24.06
C THR A 12 -1.57 5.67 23.60
N LEU A 13 -0.79 6.30 24.48
CA LEU A 13 0.57 6.76 24.16
C LEU A 13 1.55 5.63 23.82
N LEU A 14 1.39 4.45 24.43
CA LEU A 14 2.21 3.27 24.11
C LEU A 14 1.78 2.61 22.79
N LEU A 15 0.52 2.73 22.40
CA LEU A 15 -0.02 2.17 21.15
C LEU A 15 0.41 2.97 19.92
N THR A 16 0.63 4.28 20.01
CA THR A 16 0.98 5.12 18.85
C THR A 16 2.34 4.82 18.22
N GLY A 17 3.26 4.17 18.96
CA GLY A 17 4.59 3.81 18.45
C GLY A 17 4.65 2.51 17.64
N CYS A 18 3.64 1.64 17.76
CA CYS A 18 3.62 0.33 17.10
C CYS A 18 2.70 0.27 15.88
N THR A 19 1.96 1.33 15.57
CA THR A 19 0.92 1.34 14.53
C THR A 19 1.46 1.13 13.14
N ALA A 20 2.61 1.70 12.78
CA ALA A 20 3.19 1.53 11.45
C ALA A 20 3.61 0.07 11.18
N GLN A 21 4.28 -0.56 12.16
CA GLN A 21 4.67 -1.96 12.05
C GLN A 21 3.45 -2.89 12.11
N LEU A 22 2.45 -2.56 12.94
CA LEU A 22 1.21 -3.32 13.01
C LEU A 22 0.43 -3.22 11.70
N GLY A 23 0.29 -2.02 11.14
CA GLY A 23 -0.40 -1.79 9.87
C GLY A 23 0.26 -2.53 8.73
N TYR A 24 1.59 -2.46 8.62
CA TYR A 24 2.30 -3.22 7.58
C TYR A 24 2.14 -4.73 7.75
N ARG A 25 2.09 -5.24 8.99
CA ARG A 25 1.90 -6.68 9.27
C ARG A 25 0.55 -7.24 8.81
N PHE A 26 -0.45 -6.39 8.58
CA PHE A 26 -1.78 -6.77 8.08
C PHE A 26 -2.04 -6.22 6.66
N ALA A 27 -0.98 -5.76 5.97
CA ALA A 27 -1.14 -5.16 4.65
C ALA A 27 -1.58 -6.18 3.59
N ASP A 28 -1.13 -7.43 3.71
CA ASP A 28 -1.61 -8.59 2.95
C ASP A 28 -3.14 -8.73 3.03
N THR A 29 -3.67 -8.79 4.25
CA THR A 29 -5.11 -8.92 4.53
C THR A 29 -5.88 -7.72 3.98
N PHE A 30 -5.33 -6.51 4.13
CA PHE A 30 -5.95 -5.30 3.60
C PHE A 30 -6.01 -5.32 2.07
N ILE A 31 -4.97 -5.80 1.39
CA ILE A 31 -4.95 -5.93 -0.08
C ILE A 31 -5.99 -6.96 -0.53
N GLU A 32 -6.13 -8.08 0.17
CA GLU A 32 -7.18 -9.08 -0.11
C GLU A 32 -8.57 -8.47 0.01
N TRP A 33 -8.88 -7.77 1.11
CA TRP A 33 -10.18 -7.08 1.26
C TRP A 33 -10.43 -6.03 0.18
N GLN A 34 -9.39 -5.29 -0.20
CA GLN A 34 -9.50 -4.31 -1.26
C GLN A 34 -9.82 -4.99 -2.60
N LEU A 35 -9.30 -6.19 -2.85
CA LEU A 35 -9.57 -6.93 -4.09
C LEU A 35 -11.03 -7.41 -4.16
N ASP A 36 -11.61 -7.82 -3.02
CA ASP A 36 -13.00 -8.27 -2.92
C ASP A 36 -14.00 -7.18 -3.39
N ASP A 37 -13.65 -5.90 -3.21
CA ASP A 37 -14.45 -4.76 -3.70
C ASP A 37 -14.49 -4.66 -5.24
N TYR A 38 -13.58 -5.33 -5.95
CA TYR A 38 -13.51 -5.31 -7.42
C TYR A 38 -14.08 -6.58 -8.06
N VAL A 39 -13.83 -7.75 -7.49
CA VAL A 39 -14.21 -9.02 -8.11
C VAL A 39 -14.44 -10.11 -7.06
N GLU A 40 -15.60 -10.78 -7.15
CA GLU A 40 -15.88 -11.95 -6.33
C GLU A 40 -15.16 -13.18 -6.90
N LEU A 41 -14.15 -13.66 -6.17
CA LEU A 41 -13.37 -14.85 -6.51
C LEU A 41 -14.01 -16.12 -5.92
N ASN A 42 -13.81 -17.25 -6.59
CA ASN A 42 -14.13 -18.55 -5.98
C ASN A 42 -12.99 -19.03 -5.06
N ASP A 43 -13.25 -20.07 -4.27
CA ASP A 43 -12.30 -20.60 -3.28
C ASP A 43 -10.90 -20.91 -3.86
N ASP A 44 -10.84 -21.53 -5.05
CA ASP A 44 -9.58 -21.88 -5.70
C ASP A 44 -8.81 -20.63 -6.17
N GLN A 45 -9.51 -19.64 -6.73
CA GLN A 45 -8.93 -18.36 -7.15
C GLN A 45 -8.44 -17.55 -5.95
N GLN A 46 -9.23 -17.51 -4.87
CA GLN A 46 -8.86 -16.82 -3.63
C GLN A 46 -7.58 -17.38 -3.03
N GLN A 47 -7.47 -18.72 -2.96
CA GLN A 47 -6.29 -19.37 -2.41
C GLN A 47 -5.02 -19.07 -3.24
N GLN A 48 -5.13 -19.00 -4.56
CA GLN A 48 -4.02 -18.64 -5.43
C GLN A 48 -3.60 -17.18 -5.25
N VAL A 49 -4.57 -16.28 -5.23
CA VAL A 49 -4.33 -14.84 -5.03
C VAL A 49 -3.69 -14.56 -3.68
N SER A 50 -4.22 -15.17 -2.60
CA SER A 50 -3.68 -15.03 -1.24
C SER A 50 -2.21 -15.46 -1.18
N THR A 51 -1.88 -16.61 -1.78
CA THR A 51 -0.48 -17.09 -1.89
C THR A 51 0.43 -16.06 -2.57
N VAL A 52 -0.04 -15.46 -3.67
CA VAL A 52 0.73 -14.44 -4.41
C VAL A 52 0.88 -13.15 -3.59
N ILE A 53 -0.18 -12.69 -2.91
CA ILE A 53 -0.14 -11.51 -2.06
C ILE A 53 0.85 -11.70 -0.91
N ASP A 54 0.84 -12.87 -0.24
CA ASP A 54 1.79 -13.21 0.82
C ASP A 54 3.24 -13.16 0.32
N GLU A 55 3.51 -13.77 -0.84
CA GLU A 55 4.84 -13.76 -1.45
C GLU A 55 5.31 -12.34 -1.79
N LEU A 56 4.42 -11.53 -2.37
CA LEU A 56 4.68 -10.12 -2.69
C LEU A 56 4.93 -9.30 -1.42
N HIS A 57 4.15 -9.53 -0.36
CA HIS A 57 4.27 -8.82 0.92
C HIS A 57 5.60 -9.11 1.60
N VAL A 58 6.00 -10.38 1.64
CA VAL A 58 7.29 -10.81 2.18
C VAL A 58 8.44 -10.27 1.35
N TRP A 59 8.37 -10.36 0.03
CA TRP A 59 9.38 -9.79 -0.88
C TRP A 59 9.51 -8.28 -0.68
N HIS A 60 8.41 -7.54 -0.67
CA HIS A 60 8.43 -6.09 -0.48
C HIS A 60 9.06 -5.72 0.88
N ALA A 61 8.75 -6.49 1.93
CA ALA A 61 9.32 -6.28 3.25
C ALA A 61 10.84 -6.51 3.31
N GLN A 62 11.33 -7.54 2.62
CA GLN A 62 12.74 -7.95 2.68
C GLN A 62 13.62 -7.22 1.67
N ASN A 63 13.06 -6.82 0.52
CA ASN A 63 13.82 -6.28 -0.61
C ASN A 63 13.60 -4.78 -0.82
N GLU A 64 12.37 -4.28 -0.71
CA GLU A 64 12.04 -2.89 -1.04
C GLU A 64 12.07 -1.97 0.18
N LEU A 65 11.44 -2.35 1.30
CA LEU A 65 11.44 -1.52 2.52
C LEU A 65 12.84 -1.12 3.02
N PRO A 66 13.88 -1.97 2.97
CA PRO A 66 15.23 -1.56 3.35
C PRO A 66 15.78 -0.44 2.46
N LYS A 67 15.46 -0.45 1.16
CA LYS A 67 15.88 0.59 0.21
C LYS A 67 15.15 1.90 0.50
N TYR A 68 13.85 1.84 0.78
CA TYR A 68 13.06 3.04 1.10
C TYR A 68 13.59 3.70 2.38
N ARG A 69 13.91 2.88 3.38
CA ARG A 69 14.52 3.34 4.64
C ARG A 69 15.86 4.03 4.39
N GLU A 70 16.69 3.50 3.48
CA GLU A 70 17.98 4.09 3.14
C GLU A 70 17.82 5.47 2.48
N GLU A 71 16.97 5.60 1.46
CA GLU A 71 16.69 6.88 0.80
C GLU A 71 16.14 7.93 1.78
N LEU A 72 15.19 7.53 2.63
CA LEU A 72 14.63 8.40 3.66
C LEU A 72 15.67 8.79 4.73
N ALA A 73 16.58 7.89 5.08
CA ALA A 73 17.65 8.19 6.03
C ALA A 73 18.64 9.21 5.44
N GLN A 74 18.99 9.08 4.16
CA GLN A 74 19.85 10.04 3.47
C GLN A 74 19.19 11.43 3.39
N LEU A 75 17.90 11.49 3.04
CA LEU A 75 17.14 12.72 3.02
C LEU A 75 17.09 13.38 4.41
N ARG A 76 16.83 12.58 5.46
CA ARG A 76 16.83 13.06 6.85
C ARG A 76 18.18 13.64 7.26
N THR A 77 19.30 13.02 6.88
CA THR A 77 20.64 13.53 7.16
C THR A 77 20.88 14.88 6.50
N LYS A 78 20.52 15.02 5.22
CA LYS A 78 20.64 16.30 4.48
C LYS A 78 19.82 17.43 5.11
N ILE A 79 18.62 17.11 5.59
CA ILE A 79 17.78 18.05 6.34
C ILE A 79 18.47 18.44 7.65
N ALA A 80 18.95 17.46 8.42
CA ALA A 80 19.58 17.70 9.73
C ALA A 80 20.87 18.54 9.63
N GLU A 81 21.63 18.36 8.56
CA GLU A 81 22.89 19.10 8.31
C GLU A 81 22.66 20.43 7.58
N ASN A 82 21.41 20.75 7.21
CA ASN A 82 21.05 21.92 6.42
C ASN A 82 21.79 22.00 5.07
N THR A 83 22.01 20.84 4.45
CA THR A 83 22.72 20.67 3.16
C THR A 83 21.78 20.25 2.02
N LEU A 84 20.47 20.26 2.26
CA LEU A 84 19.44 19.92 1.29
C LEU A 84 19.41 20.97 0.15
N VAL A 85 19.53 20.50 -1.09
CA VAL A 85 19.39 21.33 -2.29
C VAL A 85 18.26 20.82 -3.19
N TYR A 86 17.81 21.63 -4.15
CA TYR A 86 16.72 21.27 -5.06
C TYR A 86 16.96 19.93 -5.78
N ASP A 87 18.18 19.72 -6.28
CA ASP A 87 18.57 18.46 -6.95
C ASP A 87 18.39 17.21 -6.04
N ASP A 88 18.42 17.37 -4.72
CA ASP A 88 18.13 16.27 -3.80
C ASP A 88 16.65 15.88 -3.79
N ILE A 89 15.76 16.85 -3.97
CA ILE A 89 14.32 16.62 -4.06
C ILE A 89 13.99 15.89 -5.35
N ASP A 90 14.51 16.37 -6.48
CA ASP A 90 14.35 15.72 -7.79
C ASP A 90 14.87 14.27 -7.74
N ARG A 91 16.02 14.03 -7.09
CA ARG A 91 16.54 12.66 -6.92
C ARG A 91 15.58 11.77 -6.14
N VAL A 92 15.06 12.26 -5.01
CA VAL A 92 14.13 11.49 -4.17
C VAL A 92 12.83 11.19 -4.92
N GLU A 93 12.28 12.16 -5.65
CA GLU A 93 11.09 11.95 -6.47
C GLU A 93 11.31 10.86 -7.52
N ASN A 94 12.43 10.92 -8.26
CA ASN A 94 12.79 9.87 -9.22
C ASN A 94 12.93 8.49 -8.55
N LYS A 95 13.50 8.44 -7.34
CA LYS A 95 13.58 7.18 -6.58
C LYS A 95 12.22 6.62 -6.19
N LEU A 96 11.26 7.48 -5.84
CA LEU A 96 9.88 7.04 -5.55
C LEU A 96 9.23 6.43 -6.80
N TRP A 97 9.44 7.03 -7.99
CA TRP A 97 8.98 6.46 -9.25
C TRP A 97 9.63 5.11 -9.58
N ASP A 98 10.94 4.98 -9.37
CA ASP A 98 11.66 3.71 -9.55
C ASP A 98 11.11 2.60 -8.63
N PHE A 99 10.88 2.93 -7.36
CA PHE A 99 10.30 2.00 -6.39
C PHE A 99 8.90 1.57 -6.79
N TRP A 100 8.05 2.53 -7.18
CA TRP A 100 6.71 2.23 -7.66
C TRP A 100 6.73 1.34 -8.91
N SER A 101 7.58 1.65 -9.88
CA SER A 101 7.74 0.84 -11.10
C SER A 101 8.20 -0.59 -10.77
N THR A 102 9.10 -0.74 -9.80
CA THR A 102 9.58 -2.07 -9.37
C THR A 102 8.45 -2.91 -8.79
N VAL A 103 7.60 -2.33 -7.94
CA VAL A 103 6.42 -3.02 -7.40
C VAL A 103 5.44 -3.39 -8.52
N GLN A 104 5.14 -2.46 -9.42
CA GLN A 104 4.25 -2.72 -10.55
C GLN A 104 4.75 -3.86 -11.45
N GLN A 105 6.04 -3.87 -11.77
CA GLN A 105 6.65 -4.93 -12.58
C GLN A 105 6.53 -6.29 -11.87
N ARG A 106 6.81 -6.34 -10.57
CA ARG A 106 6.70 -7.56 -9.78
C ARG A 106 5.26 -8.07 -9.71
N VAL A 107 4.27 -7.19 -9.56
CA VAL A 107 2.84 -7.56 -9.61
C VAL A 107 2.45 -8.05 -11.00
N ALA A 108 2.95 -7.41 -12.08
CA ALA A 108 2.63 -7.78 -13.45
C ALA A 108 3.14 -9.17 -13.85
N GLU A 109 4.13 -9.73 -13.15
CA GLU A 109 4.56 -11.12 -13.33
C GLU A 109 3.43 -12.13 -13.04
N HIS A 110 2.43 -11.73 -12.25
CA HIS A 110 1.26 -12.52 -11.88
C HIS A 110 0.00 -12.16 -12.69
N ALA A 111 0.15 -11.51 -13.84
CA ALA A 111 -0.97 -11.14 -14.72
C ALA A 111 -1.72 -12.35 -15.30
N ASP A 112 -1.16 -13.57 -15.18
CA ASP A 112 -1.83 -14.81 -15.54
C ASP A 112 -3.10 -15.08 -14.70
N LEU A 113 -3.15 -14.58 -13.45
CA LEU A 113 -4.35 -14.66 -12.59
C LEU A 113 -5.58 -14.01 -13.26
N LEU A 114 -5.38 -12.92 -14.00
CA LEU A 114 -6.47 -12.25 -14.74
C LEU A 114 -7.06 -13.13 -15.84
N GLN A 115 -6.27 -14.05 -16.40
CA GLN A 115 -6.73 -14.97 -17.44
C GLN A 115 -7.62 -16.08 -16.87
N GLN A 116 -7.50 -16.35 -15.57
CA GLN A 116 -8.29 -17.36 -14.87
C GLN A 116 -9.70 -16.87 -14.50
N LEU A 117 -9.96 -15.56 -14.62
CA LEU A 117 -11.28 -15.00 -14.37
C LEU A 117 -12.28 -15.51 -15.42
N SER A 118 -13.51 -15.76 -14.99
CA SER A 118 -14.64 -16.01 -15.90
C SER A 118 -15.02 -14.74 -16.67
N ALA A 119 -15.84 -14.88 -17.71
CA ALA A 119 -16.33 -13.73 -18.47
C ALA A 119 -17.17 -12.77 -17.60
N SER A 120 -17.96 -13.28 -16.67
CA SER A 120 -18.72 -12.48 -15.71
C SER A 120 -17.80 -11.76 -14.72
N GLN A 121 -16.80 -12.46 -14.17
CA GLN A 121 -15.83 -11.85 -13.25
C GLN A 121 -15.01 -10.74 -13.91
N ARG A 122 -14.54 -10.93 -15.16
CA ARG A 122 -13.86 -9.86 -15.90
C ARG A 122 -14.74 -8.64 -16.12
N LYS A 123 -16.01 -8.84 -16.42
CA LYS A 123 -16.97 -7.73 -16.56
C LYS A 123 -17.16 -7.01 -15.23
N ALA A 124 -17.37 -7.75 -14.14
CA ALA A 124 -17.51 -7.16 -12.80
C ALA A 124 -16.29 -6.33 -12.41
N LEU A 125 -15.08 -6.86 -12.63
CA LEU A 125 -13.82 -6.14 -12.38
C LEU A 125 -13.77 -4.80 -13.12
N ILE A 126 -14.04 -4.80 -14.43
CA ILE A 126 -14.01 -3.58 -15.25
C ILE A 126 -15.07 -2.58 -14.80
N ASP A 127 -16.29 -3.04 -14.54
CA ASP A 127 -17.40 -2.20 -14.09
C ASP A 127 -17.07 -1.56 -12.72
N ALA A 128 -16.50 -2.33 -11.78
CA ALA A 128 -16.07 -1.84 -10.48
C ALA A 128 -14.94 -0.80 -10.58
N MET A 129 -13.92 -1.05 -11.42
CA MET A 129 -12.85 -0.09 -11.70
C MET A 129 -13.40 1.23 -12.26
N GLN A 130 -14.33 1.16 -13.21
CA GLN A 130 -14.95 2.35 -13.79
C GLN A 130 -15.76 3.14 -12.76
N SER A 131 -16.53 2.44 -11.91
CA SER A 131 -17.29 3.07 -10.84
C SER A 131 -16.39 3.79 -9.84
N LYS A 132 -15.29 3.16 -9.42
CA LYS A 132 -14.34 3.74 -8.47
C LYS A 132 -13.61 4.96 -9.02
N LEU A 133 -13.27 4.95 -10.31
CA LEU A 133 -12.70 6.12 -10.98
C LEU A 133 -13.70 7.28 -11.07
N GLU A 134 -14.99 7.01 -11.24
CA GLU A 134 -16.00 8.08 -11.24
C GLU A 134 -16.20 8.67 -9.85
N GLU A 135 -16.33 7.82 -8.82
CA GLU A 135 -16.43 8.24 -7.41
C GLU A 135 -15.26 9.17 -7.03
N GLN A 136 -14.02 8.79 -7.37
CA GLN A 136 -12.84 9.63 -7.14
C GLN A 136 -12.91 10.99 -7.87
N ARG A 137 -13.39 11.01 -9.12
CA ARG A 137 -13.54 12.26 -9.88
C ARG A 137 -14.58 13.18 -9.27
N GLU A 138 -15.66 12.64 -8.73
CA GLU A 138 -16.71 13.40 -8.05
C GLU A 138 -16.17 14.00 -6.75
N GLU A 139 -15.48 13.20 -5.91
CA GLU A 139 -14.84 13.67 -4.67
C GLU A 139 -13.85 14.81 -4.94
N GLU A 140 -12.96 14.67 -5.93
CA GLU A 140 -12.01 15.73 -6.32
C GLU A 140 -12.71 17.03 -6.78
N GLN A 141 -13.87 16.92 -7.43
CA GLN A 141 -14.66 18.09 -7.85
C GLN A 141 -15.38 18.78 -6.70
N GLU A 142 -15.80 18.03 -5.68
CA GLU A 142 -16.39 18.57 -4.46
C GLU A 142 -15.33 19.28 -3.59
N GLU A 143 -14.14 18.70 -3.44
CA GLU A 143 -13.04 19.32 -2.68
C GLU A 143 -12.48 20.61 -3.33
N ALA A 144 -12.63 20.73 -4.65
CA ALA A 144 -12.17 21.91 -5.40
C ALA A 144 -13.13 23.12 -5.33
N GLN A 145 -14.32 22.98 -4.72
CA GLN A 145 -15.35 24.02 -4.59
C GLN A 145 -15.31 24.73 -3.22
#